data_AF-A0AA88JC08-F1
#
_entry.id   AF-A0AA88JC08-F1
#
_cell.length_a   1.000
_cell.length_b   1.000
_cell.length_c   1.000
_cell.angle_alpha   90.00
_cell.angle_beta   90.00
_cell.angle_gamma   90.00
#
_symmetry.space_group_name_H-M   'P 1'
#
loop_
_entity.id
_entity.type
_entity.pdbx_description
1 polymer ?
#
loop_
_entity_poly.entity_id
_entity_poly.type
_entity_poly.pdbx_seq_one_letter_code
_entity_poly.pdbx_strand_id
1 'polypeptide(L)' 'MKEGFVLDNVDRSITRSDSYFKELFRQCGLHLYKTKDQKGMPEELFAVKMYALTPDVPKKVHHTRSKVRANRPGIIK' A
#
# COMPACT_ATOMS: atom_id res chain seq x y z
N MET A 1 9.60 -18.00 -13.10
CA MET A 1 8.18 -18.42 -13.12
C MET A 1 7.42 -17.37 -13.92
N LYS A 2 6.54 -17.76 -14.86
CA LYS A 2 5.78 -16.84 -15.73
C LYS A 2 5.20 -15.68 -14.89
N GLU A 3 5.62 -14.46 -15.20
CA GLU A 3 5.81 -13.39 -14.22
C GLU A 3 4.50 -12.74 -13.76
N GLY A 4 4.16 -12.88 -12.47
CA GLY A 4 3.19 -12.02 -11.79
C GLY A 4 1.79 -12.58 -11.52
N PHE A 5 1.45 -13.80 -11.95
CA PHE A 5 0.16 -14.43 -11.60
C PHE A 5 0.20 -15.97 -11.56
N VAL A 6 -0.79 -16.56 -10.90
CA VAL A 6 -1.04 -18.00 -10.77
C VAL A 6 -2.48 -18.29 -11.22
N LEU A 7 -2.67 -19.32 -12.05
CA LEU A 7 -3.99 -19.84 -12.43
C LEU A 7 -4.39 -20.94 -11.46
N ASP A 8 -5.56 -20.83 -10.85
CA ASP A 8 -6.19 -21.92 -10.13
C ASP A 8 -6.88 -22.85 -11.12
N ASN A 9 -6.57 -24.14 -11.05
CA ASN A 9 -7.11 -25.15 -11.96
C ASN A 9 -8.49 -25.65 -11.53
N VAL A 10 -8.89 -25.43 -10.28
CA VAL A 10 -10.16 -25.91 -9.72
C VAL A 10 -11.30 -25.01 -10.18
N ASP A 11 -11.13 -23.70 -10.08
CA ASP A 11 -12.17 -22.71 -10.39
C ASP A 11 -11.85 -21.81 -11.59
N ARG A 12 -10.70 -22.03 -12.24
CA ARG A 12 -10.21 -21.24 -13.39
C ARG A 12 -9.99 -19.75 -13.05
N SER A 13 -9.78 -19.41 -11.79
CA SER A 13 -9.48 -18.04 -11.35
C SER A 13 -7.99 -17.71 -11.44
N ILE A 14 -7.65 -16.40 -11.41
CA ILE A 14 -6.27 -15.92 -11.46
C ILE A 14 -5.94 -15.13 -10.20
N THR A 15 -4.90 -15.56 -9.47
CA THR A 15 -4.27 -14.83 -8.37
C THR A 15 -3.09 -14.03 -8.89
N ARG A 16 -3.06 -12.71 -8.62
CA ARG A 16 -2.01 -11.80 -9.12
C ARG A 16 -1.14 -11.27 -7.99
N SER A 17 0.10 -10.90 -8.32
CA SER A 17 0.99 -10.20 -7.40
C SER A 17 0.53 -8.77 -7.12
N ASP A 18 1.00 -8.21 -6.01
CA ASP A 18 0.77 -6.80 -5.65
C ASP A 18 1.30 -5.83 -6.72
N SER A 19 2.47 -6.13 -7.32
CA SER A 19 3.03 -5.32 -8.39
C SER A 19 2.15 -5.29 -9.63
N TYR A 20 1.55 -6.44 -9.98
CA TYR A 20 0.64 -6.55 -11.12
C TYR A 20 -0.61 -5.70 -10.88
N PHE A 21 -1.23 -5.80 -9.70
CA PHE A 21 -2.39 -4.97 -9.37
C PHE A 21 -2.06 -3.47 -9.41
N LYS A 22 -0.91 -3.06 -8.88
CA LYS A 22 -0.47 -1.65 -8.94
C LYS A 22 -0.26 -1.15 -10.36
N GLU A 23 0.23 -1.99 -11.27
CA GLU A 23 0.30 -1.66 -12.69
C GLU A 23 -1.09 -1.49 -13.30
N LEU A 24 -2.03 -2.41 -13.03
CA LEU A 24 -3.41 -2.28 -13.50
C LEU A 24 -4.08 -1.01 -12.98
N PHE A 25 -3.90 -0.67 -11.69
CA PHE A 25 -4.45 0.58 -11.14
C PHE A 25 -3.93 1.80 -11.91
N ARG A 26 -2.61 1.84 -12.18
CA ARG A 26 -1.99 2.92 -12.96
C ARG A 26 -2.56 2.98 -14.39
N GLN A 27 -2.72 1.84 -15.05
CA GLN A 27 -3.31 1.76 -16.39
C GLN A 27 -4.76 2.26 -16.41
N CYS A 28 -5.52 2.04 -15.33
CA CYS A 28 -6.88 2.54 -15.15
C CYS A 28 -6.97 3.99 -14.65
N GLY A 29 -5.85 4.71 -14.51
CA GLY A 29 -5.84 6.09 -13.96
C GLY A 29 -6.19 6.16 -12.47
N LEU A 30 -6.11 5.05 -11.74
CA LEU A 30 -6.35 5.00 -10.31
C LEU A 30 -5.04 5.14 -9.54
N HIS A 31 -5.09 5.91 -8.47
CA HIS A 31 -3.94 6.16 -7.62
C HIS A 31 -4.10 5.52 -6.25
N LEU A 32 -3.00 4.99 -5.73
CA LEU A 32 -2.98 4.32 -4.45
C LEU A 32 -2.97 5.34 -3.30
N TYR A 33 -4.03 5.35 -2.50
CA TYR A 33 -4.10 6.17 -1.28
C TYR A 33 -3.52 5.43 -0.07
N LYS A 34 -3.89 4.16 0.10
CA LYS A 34 -3.44 3.33 1.23
C LYS A 34 -3.51 1.84 0.90
N THR A 35 -2.61 1.07 1.51
CA THR A 35 -2.65 -0.40 1.49
C THR A 35 -2.68 -0.95 2.91
N LYS A 36 -3.29 -2.13 3.08
CA LYS A 36 -3.21 -2.87 4.34
C LYS A 36 -3.31 -4.37 4.08
N ASP A 37 -2.49 -5.15 4.78
CA ASP A 37 -2.60 -6.61 4.77
C ASP A 37 -3.62 -7.08 5.81
N GLN A 38 -4.43 -8.07 5.44
CA GLN A 38 -5.32 -8.75 6.38
C GLN A 38 -4.47 -9.57 7.35
N LYS A 39 -4.76 -9.42 8.65
CA LYS A 39 -4.07 -10.17 9.70
C LYS A 39 -4.89 -11.39 10.13
N GLY A 40 -4.21 -12.39 10.69
CA GLY A 40 -4.86 -13.58 11.25
C GLY A 40 -5.38 -14.56 10.20
N MET A 41 -4.89 -14.50 8.96
CA MET A 41 -5.15 -15.52 7.96
C MET A 41 -4.22 -16.73 8.19
N PRO A 42 -4.69 -17.96 7.92
CA PRO A 42 -3.84 -19.14 7.89
C PRO A 42 -2.67 -19.00 6.90
N GLU A 43 -1.49 -19.54 7.24
CA GLU A 43 -0.25 -19.39 6.46
C GLU A 43 -0.29 -20.17 5.14
N GLU A 44 -1.15 -21.18 5.04
CA GLU A 44 -1.36 -21.98 3.85
C GLU A 44 -2.19 -21.28 2.76
N LEU A 45 -2.85 -20.17 3.10
CA LEU A 45 -3.65 -19.39 2.16
C LEU A 45 -2.85 -18.23 1.57
N PHE A 46 -3.23 -17.79 0.38
CA PHE A 46 -2.69 -16.55 -0.17
C PHE A 46 -3.02 -15.36 0.73
N ALA A 47 -2.04 -14.49 0.93
CA ALA A 47 -2.22 -13.26 1.68
C ALA A 47 -3.28 -12.37 1.02
N VAL A 48 -4.17 -11.79 1.83
CA VAL A 48 -5.20 -10.86 1.37
C VAL A 48 -4.72 -9.43 1.59
N LYS A 49 -4.69 -8.64 0.52
CA LYS A 49 -4.29 -7.22 0.54
C LYS A 49 -5.48 -6.32 0.19
N MET A 50 -5.71 -5.31 1.03
CA MET A 50 -6.72 -4.27 0.82
C MET A 50 -6.08 -3.02 0.22
N TYR A 51 -6.76 -2.41 -0.74
CA TYR A 51 -6.33 -1.19 -1.44
C TYR A 51 -7.40 -0.12 -1.34
N ALA A 52 -7.02 1.07 -0.86
CA ALA A 52 -7.81 2.28 -1.01
C ALA A 52 -7.28 3.03 -2.24
N LEU A 53 -8.13 3.21 -3.25
CA LEU A 53 -7.80 3.85 -4.51
C LEU A 53 -8.57 5.16 -4.66
N THR A 54 -8.01 6.12 -5.38
CA THR A 54 -8.63 7.42 -5.67
C THR A 54 -8.46 7.75 -7.16
N PRO A 55 -9.47 8.34 -7.82
CA PRO A 55 -9.32 8.86 -9.18
C PRO A 55 -8.44 10.13 -9.22
N ASP A 56 -8.37 10.88 -8.12
CA ASP A 56 -7.56 12.09 -8.04
C ASP A 56 -6.10 11.76 -7.74
N VAL A 57 -5.17 12.47 -8.38
CA VAL A 57 -3.74 12.39 -8.05
C VAL A 57 -3.56 12.77 -6.57
N PRO A 58 -3.02 11.88 -5.71
CA PRO A 58 -2.87 12.16 -4.30
C PRO A 58 -2.04 13.42 -4.11
N LYS A 59 -2.61 14.44 -3.45
CA LYS A 59 -1.85 15.62 -3.02
C LYS A 59 -0.72 15.11 -2.13
N LYS A 60 0.54 15.25 -2.56
CA LYS A 60 1.69 14.94 -1.72
C LYS A 60 1.61 15.82 -0.47
N VAL A 61 1.07 15.27 0.60
CA VAL A 61 1.13 15.91 1.91
C VAL A 61 2.60 15.83 2.30
N HIS A 62 3.34 16.89 2.03
CA HIS A 62 4.64 17.08 2.64
C HIS A 62 4.38 17.11 4.14
N HIS A 63 4.67 16.00 4.84
CA HIS A 63 4.80 16.02 6.29
C HIS A 63 5.93 17.00 6.59
N THR A 64 5.59 18.28 6.77
CA THR A 64 6.49 19.22 7.42
C THR A 64 6.70 18.63 8.81
N ARG A 65 7.86 18.01 9.04
CA ARG A 65 8.30 17.65 10.40
C ARG A 65 7.99 18.86 11.26
N SER A 66 7.10 18.72 12.23
CA SER A 66 6.90 19.74 13.25
C SER A 66 8.26 19.96 13.89
N LYS A 67 8.94 21.06 13.54
CA LYS A 67 10.09 21.54 14.31
C LYS A 67 9.53 21.96 15.65
N VAL A 68 9.33 21.00 16.55
CA VAL A 68 9.21 21.25 17.98
C VAL A 68 10.58 21.80 18.39
N ARG A 69 10.74 23.13 18.27
CA ARG A 69 11.88 23.83 18.86
C ARG A 69 11.75 23.62 20.35
N ALA A 70 12.66 22.85 20.93
CA ALA A 70 12.78 22.69 22.37
C ALA A 70 13.22 24.04 22.96
N ASN A 71 12.26 24.90 23.32
CA ASN A 71 12.54 26.04 24.17
C ASN A 71 12.81 25.51 25.59
N ARG A 72 14.07 25.20 25.89
CA ARG A 72 14.54 24.97 27.26
C ARG A 72 15.26 26.25 27.71
N PRO A 73 14.79 26.97 28.74
CA PRO A 73 15.51 28.12 29.28
C PRO A 73 16.81 27.64 29.93
N GLY A 74 17.94 28.26 29.56
CA GLY A 74 19.24 28.00 30.15
C GLY A 74 19.34 28.61 31.55
N ILE A 75 19.85 27.83 32.51
CA ILE A 75 20.16 28.31 33.87
C ILE A 75 21.40 29.21 33.77
N ILE A 76 21.26 30.47 34.18
CA ILE A 76 22.38 31.41 34.29
C ILE A 76 23.12 31.12 35.60
N LYS A 77 24.44 30.96 35.52
CA LYS A 77 25.35 30.80 36.66
C LYS A 77 25.98 32.12 37.03
#